data_AF-A0A0D2J584-F1
#
_entry.id   AF-A0A0D2J584-F1
#
_cell.length_a   1.000
_cell.length_b   1.000
_cell.length_c   1.000
_cell.angle_alpha   90.00
_cell.angle_beta   90.00
_cell.angle_gamma   90.00
#
_symmetry.space_group_name_H-M   'P 1'
#
loop_
_entity.id
_entity.type
_entity.pdbx_description
1 polymer ?
#
loop_
_entity_poly.entity_id
_entity_poly.type
_entity_poly.pdbx_seq_one_letter_code
_entity_poly.pdbx_strand_id
1 'polypeptide(L)'
;MGKIDQTYMWKVGQAVRAKRVESEIPLDPFTAGVYVATMMATVQTLREKGHPYSEICNESIIEAVDSLNPYMHARGVAFMVDNCSYTARLGSRKWAPRFDYILEQQAFVAIDNKEPGDKDVFAGFLSDPVHAALAACSEMRPAVDIFVGGEGSDVGVGAGGARTEYRSTVAKETAGTAA
;
A
#
# COMPACT_ATOMS: atom_id res chain seq x y z
N MET A 1 -15.69 6.01 -12.59
CA MET A 1 -14.51 6.44 -11.80
C MET A 1 -13.34 6.62 -12.74
N GLY A 2 -12.66 7.78 -12.72
CA GLY A 2 -11.49 8.03 -13.56
C GLY A 2 -10.27 7.19 -13.13
N LYS A 3 -9.23 7.22 -13.96
CA LYS A 3 -7.92 6.59 -13.68
C LYS A 3 -7.16 7.39 -12.62
N ILE A 4 -6.44 6.68 -11.76
CA ILE A 4 -5.67 7.28 -10.66
C ILE A 4 -4.15 7.11 -10.81
N ASP A 5 -3.70 6.46 -11.88
CA ASP A 5 -2.31 6.08 -12.14
C ASP A 5 -1.69 6.75 -13.38
N GLN A 6 -2.30 7.84 -13.86
CA GLN A 6 -1.81 8.57 -15.04
C GLN A 6 -0.97 9.80 -14.71
N THR A 7 -0.86 10.16 -13.43
CA THR A 7 -0.04 11.30 -12.98
C THR A 7 1.44 10.95 -12.93
N TYR A 8 2.27 11.98 -12.74
CA TYR A 8 3.74 11.92 -12.85
C TYR A 8 4.37 10.73 -12.12
N MET A 9 4.12 10.57 -10.82
CA MET A 9 4.78 9.52 -10.01
C MET A 9 4.48 8.10 -10.52
N TRP A 10 3.30 7.87 -11.10
CA TRP A 10 2.90 6.56 -11.61
C TRP A 10 3.55 6.24 -12.95
N LYS A 11 3.81 7.27 -13.77
CA LYS A 11 4.62 7.13 -14.99
C LYS A 11 6.08 6.83 -14.67
N VAL A 12 6.64 7.50 -13.66
CA VAL A 12 7.97 7.16 -13.12
C VAL A 12 7.97 5.72 -12.61
N GLY A 13 6.94 5.31 -11.85
CA GLY A 13 6.81 3.95 -11.34
C GLY A 13 6.80 2.86 -12.42
N GLN A 14 6.22 3.12 -13.59
CA GLN A 14 6.29 2.20 -14.74
C GLN A 14 7.73 2.00 -15.23
N ALA A 15 8.50 3.09 -15.36
CA ALA A 15 9.90 3.04 -15.76
C ALA A 15 10.79 2.35 -14.71
N VAL A 16 10.51 2.56 -13.41
CA VAL A 16 11.20 1.88 -12.30
C VAL A 16 10.92 0.37 -12.34
N ARG A 17 9.65 -0.04 -12.46
CA ARG A 17 9.28 -1.47 -12.52
C ARG A 17 9.91 -2.19 -13.71
N ALA A 18 10.01 -1.54 -14.87
CA ALA A 18 10.64 -2.10 -16.06
C ALA A 18 12.14 -2.45 -15.88
N LYS A 19 12.80 -1.84 -14.89
CA LYS A 19 14.23 -2.04 -14.58
C LYS A 19 14.46 -2.60 -13.18
N ARG A 20 13.40 -3.04 -12.49
CA ARG A 20 13.47 -3.41 -11.08
C ARG A 20 14.34 -4.65 -10.88
N VAL A 21 15.24 -4.55 -9.90
CA VAL A 21 15.99 -5.67 -9.36
C VAL A 21 15.50 -5.88 -7.92
N GLU A 22 14.85 -7.02 -7.64
CA GLU A 22 14.17 -7.23 -6.35
C GLU A 22 15.12 -7.13 -5.15
N SER A 23 16.39 -7.56 -5.30
CA SER A 23 17.40 -7.47 -4.24
C SER A 23 17.90 -6.05 -3.96
N GLU A 24 17.58 -5.07 -4.81
CA GLU A 24 18.05 -3.69 -4.69
C GLU A 24 16.95 -2.73 -4.19
N ILE A 25 15.78 -3.23 -3.80
CA ILE A 25 14.70 -2.41 -3.28
C ILE A 25 15.11 -1.80 -1.92
N PRO A 26 15.14 -0.47 -1.78
CA PRO A 26 15.60 0.16 -0.55
C PRO A 26 14.52 0.14 0.54
N LEU A 27 14.96 0.14 1.80
CA LEU A 27 14.13 0.47 2.95
C LEU A 27 14.48 1.89 3.42
N ASP A 28 13.67 2.86 3.00
CA ASP A 28 13.81 4.25 3.42
C ASP A 28 13.24 4.46 4.85
N PRO A 29 14.04 4.90 5.84
CA PRO A 29 13.58 5.02 7.23
C PRO A 29 12.45 6.02 7.43
N PHE A 30 12.45 7.13 6.68
CA PHE A 30 11.42 8.16 6.81
C PHE A 30 10.07 7.64 6.30
N THR A 31 10.07 7.01 5.13
CA THR A 31 8.90 6.35 4.54
C THR A 31 8.36 5.26 5.47
N ALA A 32 9.25 4.42 6.04
CA ALA A 32 8.85 3.41 7.02
C ALA A 32 8.18 4.04 8.25
N GLY A 33 8.73 5.14 8.77
CA GLY A 33 8.16 5.89 9.88
C GLY A 33 6.74 6.39 9.59
N VAL A 34 6.51 7.04 8.44
CA VAL A 34 5.19 7.56 8.05
C VAL A 34 4.17 6.41 7.86
N TYR A 35 4.58 5.32 7.21
CA TYR A 35 3.71 4.18 6.94
C TYR A 35 3.31 3.46 8.25
N VAL A 36 4.28 3.16 9.12
CA VAL A 36 4.04 2.50 10.40
C VAL A 36 3.24 3.40 11.35
N ALA A 37 3.52 4.70 11.40
CA ALA A 37 2.72 5.64 12.20
C ALA A 37 1.25 5.65 11.76
N THR A 38 0.98 5.62 10.45
CA THR A 38 -0.38 5.54 9.91
C THR A 38 -1.06 4.22 10.30
N MET A 39 -0.34 3.09 10.20
CA MET A 39 -0.84 1.78 10.60
C MET A 39 -1.19 1.74 12.10
N MET A 40 -0.32 2.26 12.96
CA MET A 40 -0.57 2.32 14.40
C MET A 40 -1.72 3.26 14.77
N ALA A 41 -1.89 4.37 14.04
CA ALA A 41 -3.06 5.25 14.21
C ALA A 41 -4.38 4.53 13.87
N THR A 42 -4.39 3.68 12.82
CA THR A 42 -5.56 2.83 12.51
C THR A 42 -5.82 1.80 13.60
N VAL A 43 -4.77 1.11 14.08
CA VAL A 43 -4.86 0.16 15.21
C VAL A 43 -5.48 0.82 16.44
N GLN A 44 -4.96 2.00 16.83
CA GLN A 44 -5.47 2.74 17.97
C GLN A 44 -6.94 3.13 17.77
N THR A 45 -7.28 3.68 16.60
CA THR A 45 -8.65 4.09 16.28
C THR A 45 -9.64 2.93 16.42
N LEU A 46 -9.32 1.76 15.86
CA LEU A 46 -10.19 0.59 15.94
C LEU A 46 -10.27 0.02 17.37
N ARG A 47 -9.16 0.01 18.11
CA ARG A 47 -9.14 -0.41 19.52
C ARG A 47 -10.04 0.49 20.37
N GLU A 48 -9.96 1.81 20.21
CA GLU A 48 -10.82 2.78 20.90
C GLU A 48 -12.31 2.64 20.53
N LYS A 49 -12.61 2.08 19.35
CA LYS A 49 -13.97 1.74 18.91
C LYS A 49 -14.43 0.34 19.35
N GLY A 50 -13.61 -0.39 20.10
CA GLY A 50 -13.97 -1.67 20.70
C GLY A 50 -13.84 -2.88 19.77
N HIS A 51 -13.09 -2.77 18.68
CA HIS A 51 -12.83 -3.90 17.79
C HIS A 51 -11.88 -4.94 18.45
N PRO A 52 -12.07 -6.24 18.20
CA PRO A 52 -11.18 -7.29 18.69
C PRO A 52 -9.83 -7.28 17.95
N TYR A 53 -8.77 -7.73 18.61
CA TYR A 53 -7.42 -7.74 18.02
C TYR A 53 -7.30 -8.56 16.73
N SER A 54 -8.06 -9.64 16.58
CA SER A 54 -8.07 -10.42 15.34
C SER A 54 -8.56 -9.60 14.16
N GLU A 55 -9.60 -8.78 14.34
CA GLU A 55 -10.10 -7.88 13.29
C GLU A 55 -9.11 -6.74 13.04
N ILE A 56 -8.61 -6.11 14.11
CA ILE A 56 -7.60 -5.04 14.02
C ILE A 56 -6.36 -5.51 13.23
N CYS A 57 -5.80 -6.67 13.58
CA CYS A 57 -4.62 -7.19 12.92
C CYS A 57 -4.90 -7.54 11.46
N ASN A 58 -6.03 -8.21 11.17
CA ASN A 58 -6.35 -8.59 9.79
C ASN A 58 -6.60 -7.38 8.89
N GLU A 59 -7.46 -6.45 9.32
CA GLU A 59 -7.89 -5.31 8.49
C GLU A 59 -6.83 -4.19 8.40
N SER A 60 -5.99 -4.02 9.41
CA SER A 60 -5.04 -2.88 9.46
C SER A 60 -3.59 -3.27 9.15
N ILE A 61 -3.25 -4.56 9.19
CA ILE A 61 -1.86 -5.02 9.06
C ILE A 61 -1.75 -6.14 8.03
N ILE A 62 -2.37 -7.29 8.29
CA ILE A 62 -2.18 -8.52 7.51
C ILE A 62 -2.71 -8.35 6.10
N GLU A 63 -3.93 -7.85 5.90
CA GLU A 63 -4.47 -7.64 4.56
C GLU A 63 -3.62 -6.66 3.75
N ALA A 64 -3.09 -5.60 4.40
CA ALA A 64 -2.22 -4.66 3.74
C ALA A 64 -0.94 -5.34 3.21
N VAL A 65 -0.23 -6.10 4.06
CA VAL A 65 1.10 -6.64 3.72
C VAL A 65 1.06 -7.96 2.96
N ASP A 66 0.07 -8.82 3.20
CA ASP A 66 -0.01 -10.16 2.59
C ASP A 66 -0.90 -10.19 1.33
N SER A 67 -1.78 -9.19 1.14
CA SER A 67 -2.74 -9.16 0.03
C SER A 67 -2.60 -7.92 -0.85
N LEU A 68 -2.78 -6.72 -0.30
CA LEU A 68 -2.96 -5.50 -1.11
C LEU A 68 -1.64 -4.91 -1.62
N ASN A 69 -0.62 -4.79 -0.77
CA ASN A 69 0.69 -4.26 -1.14
C ASN A 69 1.36 -5.08 -2.26
N PRO A 70 1.28 -6.43 -2.30
CA PRO A 70 1.76 -7.22 -3.44
C PRO A 70 1.17 -6.78 -4.79
N TYR A 71 -0.12 -6.45 -4.86
CA TYR A 71 -0.73 -5.92 -6.09
C TYR A 71 -0.13 -4.56 -6.46
N MET A 72 0.04 -3.67 -5.48
CA MET A 72 0.64 -2.35 -5.71
C MET A 72 2.11 -2.48 -6.16
N HIS A 73 2.87 -3.38 -5.57
CA HIS A 73 4.26 -3.67 -5.96
C HIS A 73 4.33 -4.19 -7.39
N ALA A 74 3.44 -5.11 -7.77
CA ALA A 74 3.43 -5.71 -9.10
C ALA A 74 3.20 -4.67 -10.21
N ARG A 75 2.20 -3.80 -10.06
CA ARG A 75 1.68 -2.97 -11.19
C ARG A 75 1.21 -1.56 -10.81
N GLY A 76 1.50 -1.10 -9.60
CA GLY A 76 1.16 0.25 -9.11
C GLY A 76 -0.23 0.38 -8.49
N VAL A 77 -0.56 1.58 -7.99
CA VAL A 77 -1.72 1.79 -7.11
C VAL A 77 -3.06 1.46 -7.75
N ALA A 78 -3.24 1.74 -9.05
CA ALA A 78 -4.51 1.43 -9.72
C ALA A 78 -4.74 -0.08 -9.77
N PHE A 79 -3.67 -0.88 -9.91
CA PHE A 79 -3.82 -2.34 -9.91
C PHE A 79 -4.24 -2.87 -8.53
N MET A 80 -3.78 -2.26 -7.44
CA MET A 80 -4.31 -2.58 -6.11
C MET A 80 -5.76 -2.10 -5.96
N VAL A 81 -6.00 -0.78 -6.11
CA VAL A 81 -7.29 -0.15 -5.78
C VAL A 81 -8.42 -0.64 -6.69
N ASP A 82 -8.21 -0.72 -8.01
CA ASP A 82 -9.28 -1.04 -8.95
C ASP A 82 -9.59 -2.54 -9.04
N ASN A 83 -8.77 -3.39 -8.42
CA ASN A 83 -9.09 -4.79 -8.14
C ASN A 83 -10.00 -4.97 -6.92
N CYS A 84 -10.11 -3.97 -6.05
CA CYS A 84 -11.00 -4.02 -4.90
C CYS A 84 -12.48 -3.81 -5.28
N SER A 85 -13.36 -3.90 -4.28
CA SER A 85 -14.81 -3.66 -4.40
C SER A 85 -15.13 -2.23 -4.83
N TYR A 86 -16.36 -1.99 -5.31
CA TYR A 86 -16.82 -0.66 -5.68
C TYR A 86 -16.75 0.33 -4.49
N THR A 87 -17.10 -0.13 -3.29
CA THR A 87 -17.02 0.65 -2.04
C THR A 87 -15.57 1.04 -1.73
N ALA A 88 -14.62 0.11 -1.82
CA ALA A 88 -13.21 0.38 -1.59
C ALA A 88 -12.63 1.37 -2.63
N ARG A 89 -13.01 1.23 -3.90
CA ARG A 89 -12.56 2.13 -4.99
C ARG A 89 -13.03 3.56 -4.79
N LEU A 90 -14.28 3.76 -4.37
CA LEU A 90 -14.81 5.07 -4.01
C LEU A 90 -14.16 5.61 -2.74
N GLY A 91 -13.99 4.75 -1.72
CA GLY A 91 -13.33 5.09 -0.46
C GLY A 91 -11.93 5.63 -0.68
N SER A 92 -11.07 4.88 -1.38
CA SER A 92 -9.71 5.29 -1.72
C SER A 92 -9.69 6.64 -2.44
N ARG A 93 -10.53 6.83 -3.48
CA ARG A 93 -10.59 8.08 -4.24
C ARG A 93 -11.09 9.28 -3.44
N LYS A 94 -11.94 9.05 -2.43
CA LYS A 94 -12.45 10.10 -1.56
C LYS A 94 -11.45 10.47 -0.45
N TRP A 95 -10.79 9.48 0.14
CA TRP A 95 -10.02 9.66 1.37
C TRP A 95 -8.51 9.77 1.16
N ALA A 96 -7.93 9.21 0.09
CA ALA A 96 -6.49 9.32 -0.18
C ALA A 96 -6.00 10.80 -0.21
N PRO A 97 -6.70 11.75 -0.86
CA PRO A 97 -6.29 13.16 -0.82
C PRO A 97 -6.32 13.79 0.58
N ARG A 98 -7.08 13.23 1.52
CA ARG A 98 -7.15 13.75 2.89
C ARG A 98 -5.90 13.39 3.69
N PHE A 99 -5.36 12.19 3.46
CA PHE A 99 -4.09 11.77 4.06
C PHE A 99 -2.90 12.51 3.45
N ASP A 100 -2.91 12.72 2.14
CA ASP A 100 -1.92 13.55 1.45
C ASP A 100 -1.86 14.96 2.07
N TYR A 101 -2.99 15.66 2.08
CA TYR A 101 -3.06 17.03 2.58
C TYR A 101 -2.72 17.16 4.06
N ILE A 102 -3.12 16.21 4.93
CA ILE A 102 -2.82 16.33 6.37
C ILE A 102 -1.32 16.10 6.65
N LEU A 103 -0.68 15.21 5.89
CA LEU A 103 0.76 14.98 5.99
C LEU A 103 1.53 16.22 5.54
N GLU A 104 1.20 16.77 4.38
CA GLU A 104 1.86 17.97 3.86
C GLU A 104 1.64 19.20 4.73
N GLN A 105 0.43 19.40 5.25
CA GLN A 105 0.07 20.63 5.99
C GLN A 105 0.52 20.63 7.44
N GLN A 106 0.70 19.46 8.06
CA GLN A 106 1.00 19.36 9.48
C GLN A 106 2.26 18.55 9.74
N ALA A 107 2.28 17.27 9.34
CA ALA A 107 3.37 16.37 9.69
C ALA A 107 4.71 16.85 9.09
N PHE A 108 4.74 17.15 7.80
CA PHE A 108 5.97 17.59 7.12
C PHE A 108 6.38 19.00 7.54
N VAL A 109 5.42 19.89 7.83
CA VAL A 109 5.69 21.20 8.42
C VAL A 109 6.37 21.07 9.79
N ALA A 110 5.91 20.17 10.66
CA ALA A 110 6.51 19.94 11.97
C ALA A 110 7.95 19.39 11.84
N ILE A 111 8.20 18.52 10.86
CA ILE A 111 9.55 18.01 10.55
C ILE A 111 10.46 19.14 10.06
N ASP A 112 9.99 19.98 9.13
CA ASP A 112 10.77 21.12 8.61
C ASP A 112 11.10 22.14 9.71
N ASN A 113 10.16 22.35 10.64
CA ASN A 113 10.34 23.18 11.83
C ASN A 113 11.25 22.52 12.89
N LYS A 114 11.64 21.26 12.70
CA LYS A 114 12.43 20.46 13.65
C LYS A 114 11.78 20.38 15.01
N GLU A 115 10.45 20.26 15.02
CA GLU A 115 9.72 20.05 16.26
C GLU A 115 10.17 18.74 16.92
N PRO A 116 10.32 18.71 18.25
CA PRO A 116 10.75 17.52 18.94
C PRO A 116 9.68 16.43 18.81
N GLY A 117 10.11 15.21 18.46
CA GLY A 117 9.20 14.06 18.46
C GLY A 117 8.67 13.74 19.86
N ASP A 118 7.43 13.26 19.92
CA ASP A 118 6.78 12.85 21.16
C ASP A 118 7.35 11.50 21.63
N LYS A 119 8.06 11.53 22.76
CA LYS A 119 8.73 10.35 23.34
C LYS A 119 7.72 9.35 23.90
N ASP A 120 6.57 9.81 24.38
CA ASP A 120 5.55 8.95 24.96
C ASP A 120 4.79 8.22 23.85
N VAL A 121 4.54 8.88 22.72
CA VAL A 121 4.02 8.22 21.51
C VAL A 121 4.97 7.14 21.02
N PHE A 122 6.28 7.43 20.96
CA PHE A 122 7.27 6.43 20.53
C PHE A 122 7.41 5.26 21.52
N ALA A 123 7.41 5.54 22.83
CA ALA A 123 7.41 4.49 23.85
C ALA A 123 6.14 3.62 23.76
N GLY A 124 4.99 4.26 23.58
CA GLY A 124 3.70 3.61 23.37
C GLY A 124 3.74 2.68 22.16
N PHE A 125 4.30 3.14 21.02
CA PHE A 125 4.55 2.30 19.86
C PHE A 125 5.38 1.06 20.23
N LEU A 126 6.52 1.20 20.90
CA LEU A 126 7.39 0.07 21.22
C LEU A 126 6.73 -0.97 22.15
N SER A 127 5.84 -0.52 23.04
CA SER A 127 5.19 -1.39 24.03
C SER A 127 3.77 -1.80 23.66
N ASP A 128 3.25 -1.43 22.48
CA ASP A 128 1.84 -1.65 22.18
C ASP A 128 1.51 -3.16 22.14
N PRO A 129 0.45 -3.62 22.83
CA PRO A 129 0.05 -5.03 22.84
C PRO A 129 -0.32 -5.60 21.46
N VAL A 130 -0.58 -4.75 20.46
CA VAL A 130 -0.85 -5.21 19.09
C VAL A 130 0.31 -6.04 18.52
N HIS A 131 1.56 -5.80 18.92
CA HIS A 131 2.70 -6.57 18.42
C HIS A 131 2.61 -8.05 18.79
N ALA A 132 2.24 -8.35 20.04
CA ALA A 132 2.03 -9.71 20.50
C ALA A 132 0.77 -10.33 19.86
N ALA A 133 -0.30 -9.55 19.73
CA ALA A 133 -1.51 -10.01 19.07
C ALA A 133 -1.27 -10.35 17.59
N LEU A 134 -0.49 -9.52 16.88
CA LEU A 134 -0.09 -9.75 15.50
C LEU A 134 0.77 -11.00 15.38
N ALA A 135 1.71 -11.24 16.30
CA ALA A 135 2.50 -12.47 16.32
C ALA A 135 1.60 -13.71 16.41
N ALA A 136 0.65 -13.71 17.34
CA ALA A 136 -0.33 -14.80 17.48
C ALA A 136 -1.24 -14.95 16.23
N CYS A 137 -1.71 -13.84 15.66
CA CYS A 137 -2.49 -13.89 14.41
C CYS A 137 -1.66 -14.44 13.23
N SER A 138 -0.35 -14.21 13.23
CA SER A 138 0.54 -14.63 12.16
C SER A 138 0.78 -16.13 12.12
N GLU A 139 0.63 -16.83 13.26
CA GLU A 139 0.69 -18.30 13.32
C GLU A 139 -0.45 -18.97 12.54
N MET A 140 -1.53 -18.24 12.25
CA MET A 140 -2.69 -18.73 11.51
C MET A 140 -2.66 -18.35 10.02
N ARG A 141 -1.60 -17.70 9.54
CA ARG A 141 -1.47 -17.34 8.12
C ARG A 141 -1.26 -18.61 7.26
N PRO A 142 -1.72 -18.60 5.99
CA PRO A 142 -1.33 -19.63 5.04
C PRO A 142 0.20 -19.72 4.94
N ALA A 143 0.73 -20.93 4.76
CA ALA A 143 2.17 -21.17 4.65
C ALA A 143 2.79 -20.75 3.30
N VAL A 144 2.01 -20.08 2.44
CA VAL A 144 2.41 -19.70 1.08
C VAL A 144 2.02 -18.25 0.85
N ASP A 145 3.02 -17.44 0.47
CA ASP A 145 2.80 -16.05 0.09
C ASP A 145 2.06 -15.96 -1.25
N ILE A 146 1.28 -14.89 -1.42
CA ILE A 146 0.61 -14.65 -2.70
C ILE A 146 1.63 -14.38 -3.81
N PHE A 147 1.38 -14.94 -4.99
CA PHE A 147 2.10 -14.59 -6.20
C PHE A 147 1.21 -13.75 -7.12
N VAL A 148 1.68 -12.54 -7.46
CA VAL A 148 1.00 -11.60 -8.34
C VAL A 148 1.92 -11.28 -9.51
N GLY A 149 1.44 -11.57 -10.73
CA GLY A 149 2.22 -11.36 -11.94
C GLY A 149 2.48 -9.88 -12.23
N GLY A 150 3.68 -9.58 -12.74
CA GLY A 150 4.10 -8.25 -13.15
C GLY A 150 3.38 -7.73 -14.41
N GLU A 151 3.93 -6.67 -15.00
CA GLU A 151 3.37 -6.05 -16.21
C GLU A 151 3.19 -7.09 -17.34
N GLY A 152 1.99 -7.15 -17.92
CA GLY A 152 1.64 -8.08 -19.01
C GLY A 152 1.29 -9.51 -18.59
N SER A 153 1.39 -9.86 -17.31
CA SER A 153 1.01 -11.19 -16.80
C SER A 153 -0.51 -11.35 -16.63
N ASP A 154 -0.99 -12.57 -16.85
CA ASP A 154 -2.33 -13.06 -16.56
C ASP A 154 -2.43 -13.81 -15.22
N VAL A 155 -1.36 -13.83 -14.43
CA VAL A 155 -1.33 -14.45 -13.10
C VAL A 155 -1.70 -13.41 -12.03
N GLY A 156 -2.61 -13.77 -11.12
CA GLY A 156 -2.98 -12.89 -10.01
C GLY A 156 -3.72 -11.62 -10.44
N VAL A 157 -4.45 -11.64 -11.56
CA VAL A 157 -5.18 -10.46 -12.08
C VAL A 157 -6.41 -10.11 -11.24
N GLY A 158 -6.74 -10.91 -10.23
CA GLY A 158 -7.93 -10.76 -9.39
C GLY A 158 -9.25 -10.78 -10.19
N ALA A 159 -10.34 -10.36 -9.55
CA ALA A 159 -11.62 -10.12 -10.23
C ALA A 159 -11.58 -8.90 -11.17
N GLY A 160 -10.50 -8.12 -11.15
CA GLY A 160 -10.30 -6.95 -12.01
C GLY A 160 -9.92 -7.29 -13.44
N GLY A 161 -9.59 -8.54 -13.79
CA GLY A 161 -9.35 -8.95 -15.18
C GLY A 161 -10.48 -8.58 -16.15
N ALA A 162 -11.74 -8.58 -15.69
CA ALA A 162 -12.91 -8.13 -16.45
C ALA A 162 -13.17 -6.61 -16.39
N ARG A 163 -12.45 -5.87 -15.52
CA ARG A 163 -12.56 -4.41 -15.31
C ARG A 163 -11.34 -3.65 -15.83
N THR A 164 -10.23 -4.34 -16.09
CA THR A 164 -9.03 -3.86 -16.78
C THR A 164 -9.10 -4.21 -18.27
N GLU A 165 -10.07 -3.66 -19.00
CA GLU A 165 -9.84 -3.41 -20.44
C GLU A 165 -8.80 -2.29 -20.59
N TYR A 166 -7.57 -2.50 -20.14
CA TYR A 166 -6.51 -1.51 -20.31
C TYR A 166 -5.16 -2.21 -20.41
N ARG A 167 -4.88 -2.75 -21.60
CA ARG A 167 -3.52 -3.11 -21.99
C ARG A 167 -2.69 -1.83 -22.08
N SER A 168 -1.53 -1.83 -21.41
CA SER A 168 -0.50 -0.79 -21.54
C SER A 168 -0.23 -0.50 -23.02
N THR A 169 -0.40 0.75 -23.44
CA THR A 169 -0.11 1.18 -24.83
C THR A 169 1.39 1.18 -25.13
N VAL A 170 2.25 1.13 -24.10
CA VAL A 170 3.71 1.12 -24.25
C VAL A 170 4.22 -0.21 -24.82
N ALA A 171 3.50 -1.32 -24.54
CA ALA A 171 3.87 -2.63 -25.08
C ALA A 171 3.69 -2.77 -26.61
N LYS A 172 3.04 -1.79 -27.28
CA LYS A 172 2.90 -1.80 -28.75
C LYS A 172 4.11 -1.20 -29.47
N GLU A 173 4.91 -0.34 -28.84
CA GLU A 173 5.98 0.37 -29.56
C GLU A 173 7.24 -0.49 -29.78
N THR A 174 7.46 -1.55 -28.97
CA THR A 174 8.60 -2.45 -29.15
C THR A 174 8.34 -3.66 -30.04
N ALA A 175 7.09 -3.89 -30.47
CA ALA A 175 6.71 -5.03 -31.30
C ALA A 175 6.56 -4.69 -32.80
N GLY A 176 6.77 -3.43 -33.19
CA GLY A 176 6.52 -2.93 -34.55
C GLY A 176 7.75 -2.71 -35.45
N THR A 177 8.96 -3.08 -35.01
CA THR A 177 10.19 -2.87 -35.80
C THR A 177 11.13 -4.07 -35.78
N ALA A 178 10.61 -5.23 -36.22
CA ALA A 178 11.44 -6.30 -36.75
C ALA A 178 10.73 -6.88 -37.98
N ALA A 179 11.34 -6.58 -39.14
CA ALA A 179 11.17 -7.11 -40.51
C ALA A 179 9.89 -7.91 -40.85
#